data_AF-A0A1C3WSU0-F1
#
_entry.id   AF-A0A1C3WSU0-F1
#
_cell.length_a   1.000
_cell.length_b   1.000
_cell.length_c   1.000
_cell.angle_alpha   90.00
_cell.angle_beta   90.00
_cell.angle_gamma   90.00
#
_symmetry.space_group_name_H-M   'P 1'
#
loop_
_entity.id
_entity.type
_entity.pdbx_description
1 polymer ?
#
loop_
_entity_poly.entity_id
_entity_poly.type
_entity_poly.pdbx_seq_one_letter_code
_entity_poly.pdbx_strand_id
1 'polypeptide(L)'
;MARPTTTSTAARATPAVRRNALPGRLSPGMACDTAFRIIARRHLDAVLAQHDGTCRGDPDPLHQIRIALTHLRTAIRFFSPMVDDALRPKVWAELKWLNGQLGMVRDLDVAIERIVAESGNDLAVVAELQHWDEKRAESHRLLARALQSARCRRLVEQTSIWIESGPWSTQRSKEAMRLRRCTLADHATERLTEWETTLLKKARKLRELDVEKRHKLRILNKRLTYSIESLQDLFAEESLTKQKSILKKLRKAQRSLGRLNDDARGRALAASLNGAGLDAGNRFRNRKREEKLLRTASTAYRKLDKTKPFRSSDLAPNSEPEV
;
A
#
# COMPACT_ATOMS: atom_id res chain seq x y z
N MET A 1 51.98 19.26 59.53
CA MET A 1 51.13 19.82 58.45
C MET A 1 50.95 18.75 57.39
N ALA A 2 49.84 18.01 57.45
CA ALA A 2 49.55 16.88 56.59
C ALA A 2 48.54 17.29 55.50
N ARG A 3 48.87 17.07 54.23
CA ARG A 3 47.98 17.25 53.09
C ARG A 3 47.01 16.06 53.00
N PRO A 4 45.69 16.26 52.88
CA PRO A 4 44.77 15.18 52.52
C PRO A 4 44.62 15.08 51.00
N THR A 5 44.87 13.88 50.50
CA THR A 5 44.55 13.40 49.15
C THR A 5 43.03 13.27 48.96
N THR A 6 42.52 13.85 47.88
CA THR A 6 41.14 13.70 47.41
C THR A 6 40.94 12.36 46.70
N THR A 7 40.02 11.54 47.18
CA THR A 7 39.51 10.38 46.43
C THR A 7 38.03 10.58 46.15
N SER A 8 37.73 10.99 44.91
CA SER A 8 36.36 11.17 44.41
C SER A 8 35.78 9.81 44.02
N THR A 9 34.82 9.32 44.81
CA THR A 9 34.04 8.12 44.52
C THR A 9 33.05 8.40 43.38
N ALA A 10 33.38 7.96 42.17
CA ALA A 10 32.45 7.96 41.05
C ALA A 10 31.39 6.87 41.24
N ALA A 11 30.15 7.28 41.52
CA ALA A 11 28.99 6.40 41.53
C ALA A 11 28.75 5.85 40.12
N ARG A 12 28.84 4.52 39.99
CA ARG A 12 28.54 3.76 38.78
C ARG A 12 27.04 3.86 38.48
N ALA A 13 26.67 4.60 37.43
CA ALA A 13 25.31 4.60 36.91
C ALA A 13 25.03 3.26 36.20
N THR A 14 24.02 2.54 36.67
CA THR A 14 23.48 1.32 36.08
C THR A 14 22.86 1.63 34.71
N PRO A 15 23.09 0.83 33.64
CA PRO A 15 22.50 1.12 32.34
C PRO A 15 20.98 0.88 32.38
N ALA A 16 20.22 1.90 31.99
CA ALA A 16 18.79 1.80 31.80
C ALA A 16 18.44 0.68 30.79
N VAL A 17 17.40 -0.08 31.14
CA VAL A 17 16.80 -1.19 30.40
C VAL A 17 16.77 -0.93 28.89
N ARG A 18 17.41 -1.81 28.11
CA ARG A 18 17.32 -1.82 26.64
C ARG A 18 15.85 -1.90 26.25
N ARG A 19 15.30 -0.84 25.66
CA ARG A 19 14.03 -0.93 24.93
C ARG A 19 14.20 -2.06 23.91
N ASN A 20 13.42 -3.14 24.04
CA ASN A 20 13.46 -4.26 23.10
C ASN A 20 13.32 -3.70 21.67
N ALA A 21 14.41 -3.71 20.91
CA ALA A 21 14.38 -3.32 19.52
C ALA A 21 13.50 -4.35 18.80
N LEU A 22 12.48 -3.88 18.09
CA LEU A 22 11.66 -4.77 17.26
C LEU A 22 12.58 -5.44 16.22
N PRO A 23 12.41 -6.75 15.96
CA PRO A 23 13.22 -7.44 14.96
C PRO A 23 12.99 -6.84 13.56
N GLY A 24 14.07 -6.76 12.76
CA GLY A 24 14.01 -6.19 11.41
C GLY A 24 13.30 -7.10 10.38
N ARG A 25 13.24 -8.40 10.65
CA ARG A 25 12.55 -9.42 9.83
C ARG A 25 11.33 -9.97 10.57
N LEU A 26 10.32 -10.37 9.80
CA LEU A 26 9.15 -11.06 10.33
C LEU A 26 9.48 -12.54 10.57
N SER A 27 8.83 -13.15 11.55
CA SER A 27 8.87 -14.60 11.76
C SER A 27 7.45 -15.17 11.85
N PRO A 28 7.24 -16.42 11.42
CA PRO A 28 5.91 -17.08 11.42
C PRO A 28 5.23 -17.11 12.79
N GLY A 29 6.00 -17.43 13.84
CA GLY A 29 5.52 -17.52 15.23
C GLY A 29 5.38 -16.16 15.95
N MET A 30 5.70 -15.06 15.29
CA MET A 30 5.60 -13.72 15.87
C MET A 30 4.15 -13.38 16.20
N ALA A 31 3.91 -12.74 17.35
CA ALA A 31 2.59 -12.20 17.69
C ALA A 31 2.16 -11.13 16.68
N CYS A 32 0.87 -11.13 16.30
CA CYS A 32 0.33 -10.21 15.31
C CYS A 32 0.49 -8.73 15.67
N ASP A 33 0.47 -8.37 16.96
CA ASP A 33 0.67 -7.00 17.39
C ASP A 33 2.10 -6.49 17.10
N THR A 34 3.09 -7.35 17.27
CA THR A 34 4.50 -7.10 16.99
C THR A 34 4.73 -6.99 15.48
N ALA A 35 4.16 -7.92 14.72
CA ALA A 35 4.20 -7.90 13.26
C ALA A 35 3.54 -6.64 12.66
N PHE A 36 2.39 -6.22 13.19
CA PHE A 36 1.71 -5.00 12.78
C PHE A 36 2.60 -3.77 12.97
N ARG A 37 3.22 -3.61 14.16
CA ARG A 37 4.15 -2.51 14.44
C ARG A 37 5.31 -2.49 13.44
N ILE A 38 5.96 -3.62 13.21
CA ILE A 38 7.09 -3.73 12.27
C ILE A 38 6.67 -3.32 10.85
N ILE A 39 5.60 -3.91 10.32
CA ILE A 39 5.14 -3.66 8.95
C ILE A 39 4.67 -2.21 8.80
N ALA A 40 3.84 -1.73 9.71
CA ALA A 40 3.27 -0.38 9.62
C ALA A 40 4.35 0.69 9.79
N ARG A 41 5.28 0.52 10.74
CA ARG A 41 6.43 1.43 10.92
C ARG A 41 7.30 1.47 9.68
N ARG A 42 7.70 0.31 9.14
CA ARG A 42 8.52 0.22 7.90
C ARG A 42 7.91 1.04 6.75
N HIS A 43 6.60 0.94 6.57
CA HIS A 43 5.92 1.68 5.49
C HIS A 43 5.73 3.17 5.81
N LEU A 44 5.56 3.55 7.08
CA LEU A 44 5.53 4.96 7.48
C LEU A 44 6.93 5.60 7.29
N ASP A 45 8.00 4.91 7.67
CA ASP A 45 9.38 5.36 7.48
C ASP A 45 9.71 5.51 6.00
N ALA A 46 9.24 4.58 5.15
CA ALA A 46 9.41 4.69 3.69
C ALA A 46 8.69 5.92 3.08
N VAL A 47 7.57 6.36 3.67
CA VAL A 47 6.93 7.62 3.27
C VAL A 47 7.82 8.81 3.63
N LEU A 48 8.41 8.80 4.83
CA LEU A 48 9.28 9.88 5.30
C LEU A 48 10.58 9.96 4.51
N ALA A 49 11.18 8.83 4.17
CA ALA A 49 12.43 8.77 3.40
C ALA A 49 12.34 9.42 2.01
N GLN A 50 11.12 9.50 1.45
CA GLN A 50 10.86 10.01 0.10
C GLN A 50 10.22 11.41 0.12
N HIS A 51 10.03 11.98 1.31
CA HIS A 51 9.35 13.25 1.52
C HIS A 51 10.01 14.39 0.73
N ASP A 52 11.32 14.57 0.88
CA ASP A 52 12.03 15.72 0.31
C ASP A 52 12.15 15.62 -1.22
N GLY A 53 12.40 14.41 -1.75
CA GLY A 53 12.38 14.18 -3.20
C GLY A 53 11.03 14.47 -3.82
N THR A 54 9.95 14.07 -3.14
CA THR A 54 8.60 14.40 -3.59
C THR A 54 8.33 15.91 -3.52
N CYS A 55 8.85 16.62 -2.52
CA CYS A 55 8.71 18.08 -2.46
C CYS A 55 9.44 18.80 -3.61
N ARG A 56 10.56 18.25 -4.08
CA ARG A 56 11.32 18.79 -5.22
C ARG A 56 10.72 18.50 -6.59
N GLY A 57 9.76 17.57 -6.68
CA GLY A 57 9.15 17.18 -7.95
C GLY A 57 9.76 15.97 -8.63
N ASP A 58 10.54 15.18 -7.90
CA ASP A 58 11.09 13.94 -8.40
C ASP A 58 9.95 12.90 -8.56
N PRO A 59 9.70 12.36 -9.79
CA PRO A 59 8.60 11.42 -10.02
C PRO A 59 8.75 10.09 -9.27
N ASP A 60 9.97 9.61 -9.12
CA ASP A 60 10.27 8.33 -8.47
C ASP A 60 9.93 8.35 -6.96
N PRO A 61 10.42 9.31 -6.16
CA PRO A 61 10.00 9.49 -4.76
C PRO A 61 8.48 9.58 -4.58
N LEU A 62 7.77 10.31 -5.44
CA LEU A 62 6.31 10.40 -5.39
C LEU A 62 5.67 9.01 -5.55
N HIS A 63 6.15 8.23 -6.52
CA HIS A 63 5.69 6.87 -6.74
C HIS A 63 5.95 5.97 -5.52
N GLN A 64 7.13 6.08 -4.91
CA GLN A 64 7.49 5.32 -3.72
C GLN A 64 6.61 5.67 -2.51
N ILE A 65 6.32 6.96 -2.26
CA ILE A 65 5.37 7.36 -1.19
C ILE A 65 4.00 6.71 -1.43
N ARG A 66 3.51 6.70 -2.67
CA ARG A 66 2.20 6.11 -3.00
C ARG A 66 2.18 4.60 -2.74
N ILE A 67 3.26 3.90 -3.10
CA ILE A 67 3.41 2.48 -2.78
C ILE A 67 3.36 2.30 -1.27
N ALA A 68 4.23 3.00 -0.53
CA ALA A 68 4.34 2.89 0.92
C ALA A 68 3.01 3.16 1.64
N LEU A 69 2.28 4.24 1.29
CA LEU A 69 0.95 4.52 1.84
C LEU A 69 -0.07 3.43 1.51
N THR A 70 0.00 2.84 0.31
CA THR A 70 -0.89 1.75 -0.08
C THR A 70 -0.62 0.49 0.75
N HIS A 71 0.66 0.17 0.98
CA HIS A 71 1.03 -0.93 1.87
C HIS A 71 0.62 -0.66 3.32
N LEU A 72 0.87 0.54 3.86
CA LEU A 72 0.46 0.92 5.21
C LEU A 72 -1.06 0.76 5.42
N ARG A 73 -1.86 1.29 4.49
CA ARG A 73 -3.32 1.15 4.52
C ARG A 73 -3.78 -0.30 4.34
N THR A 74 -3.01 -1.11 3.62
CA THR A 74 -3.28 -2.54 3.49
C THR A 74 -2.97 -3.28 4.79
N ALA A 75 -1.85 -2.98 5.46
CA ALA A 75 -1.51 -3.54 6.76
C ALA A 75 -2.61 -3.24 7.81
N ILE A 76 -3.07 -1.98 7.91
CA ILE A 76 -4.18 -1.59 8.81
C ILE A 76 -5.47 -2.38 8.53
N ARG A 77 -5.70 -2.82 7.30
CA ARG A 77 -6.85 -3.67 6.96
C ARG A 77 -6.60 -5.15 7.16
N PHE A 78 -5.37 -5.59 6.92
CA PHE A 78 -4.94 -6.97 7.09
C PHE A 78 -5.06 -7.39 8.56
N PHE A 79 -4.63 -6.52 9.47
CA PHE A 79 -4.74 -6.73 10.92
C PHE A 79 -6.09 -6.29 11.51
N SER A 80 -7.10 -5.96 10.71
CA SER A 80 -8.47 -5.79 11.21
C SER A 80 -9.08 -7.16 11.47
N PRO A 81 -9.75 -7.43 12.62
CA PRO A 81 -10.24 -6.43 13.58
C PRO A 81 -9.32 -6.10 14.77
N MET A 82 -8.11 -6.66 14.85
CA MET A 82 -7.15 -6.43 15.95
C MET A 82 -6.86 -4.95 16.23
N VAL A 83 -6.80 -4.13 15.17
CA VAL A 83 -6.49 -2.69 15.25
C VAL A 83 -7.73 -1.79 15.23
N ASP A 84 -8.92 -2.37 15.43
CA ASP A 84 -10.18 -1.64 15.34
C ASP A 84 -10.45 -0.91 16.65
N ASP A 85 -10.13 0.38 16.68
CA ASP A 85 -10.36 1.27 17.81
C ASP A 85 -11.00 2.61 17.40
N ALA A 86 -11.25 3.48 18.38
CA ALA A 86 -11.87 4.79 18.17
C ALA A 86 -10.99 5.80 17.40
N LEU A 87 -9.67 5.60 17.34
CA LEU A 87 -8.73 6.48 16.63
C LEU A 87 -8.48 6.04 15.19
N ARG A 88 -8.64 4.75 14.88
CA ARG A 88 -8.42 4.20 13.54
C ARG A 88 -9.17 4.96 12.44
N PRO A 89 -10.46 5.37 12.58
CA PRO A 89 -11.14 6.15 11.55
C PRO A 89 -10.46 7.50 11.28
N LYS A 90 -9.93 8.17 12.32
CA LYS A 90 -9.22 9.45 12.19
C LYS A 90 -7.88 9.27 11.44
N VAL A 91 -7.07 8.29 11.85
CA VAL A 91 -5.83 7.92 11.16
C VAL A 91 -6.11 7.55 9.70
N TRP A 92 -7.16 6.76 9.46
CA TRP A 92 -7.54 6.34 8.11
C TRP A 92 -7.94 7.52 7.20
N ALA A 93 -8.63 8.52 7.76
CA ALA A 93 -9.04 9.73 7.06
C ALA A 93 -7.83 10.59 6.68
N GLU A 94 -6.87 10.77 7.58
CA GLU A 94 -5.63 11.52 7.30
C GLU A 94 -4.77 10.81 6.24
N LEU A 95 -4.58 9.49 6.35
CA LEU A 95 -3.89 8.71 5.30
C LEU A 95 -4.63 8.79 3.95
N LYS A 96 -5.96 8.87 3.95
CA LYS A 96 -6.76 9.04 2.73
C LYS A 96 -6.56 10.44 2.13
N TRP A 97 -6.52 11.47 2.97
CA TRP A 97 -6.25 12.85 2.55
C TRP A 97 -4.89 12.96 1.84
N LEU A 98 -3.81 12.48 2.47
CA LEU A 98 -2.48 12.52 1.87
C LEU A 98 -2.40 11.72 0.56
N ASN A 99 -2.98 10.52 0.53
CA ASN A 99 -3.06 9.72 -0.69
C ASN A 99 -3.88 10.40 -1.80
N GLY A 100 -4.84 11.27 -1.45
CA GLY A 100 -5.59 12.10 -2.38
C GLY A 100 -4.72 13.15 -3.06
N GLN A 101 -3.87 13.85 -2.29
CA GLN A 101 -2.93 14.85 -2.82
C GLN A 101 -1.97 14.22 -3.85
N LEU A 102 -1.37 13.07 -3.48
CA LEU A 102 -0.50 12.30 -4.37
C LEU A 102 -1.26 11.71 -5.57
N GLY A 103 -2.56 11.46 -5.41
CA GLY A 103 -3.45 10.92 -6.42
C GLY A 103 -3.57 11.83 -7.62
N MET A 104 -3.78 13.13 -7.38
CA MET A 104 -3.98 14.10 -8.44
C MET A 104 -2.77 14.18 -9.38
N VAL A 105 -1.56 14.31 -8.82
CA VAL A 105 -0.32 14.39 -9.61
C VAL A 105 -0.11 13.11 -10.43
N ARG A 106 -0.28 11.93 -9.81
CA ARG A 106 -0.09 10.66 -10.55
C ARG A 106 -1.15 10.44 -11.62
N ASP A 107 -2.39 10.83 -11.37
CA ASP A 107 -3.46 10.69 -12.36
C ASP A 107 -3.17 11.59 -13.59
N LEU A 108 -2.58 12.78 -13.38
CA LEU A 108 -2.09 13.64 -14.46
C LEU A 108 -0.87 13.05 -15.19
N ASP A 109 0.15 12.54 -14.46
CA ASP A 109 1.31 11.88 -15.08
C ASP A 109 0.87 10.75 -16.02
N VAL A 110 -0.04 9.88 -15.55
CA VAL A 110 -0.54 8.74 -16.34
C VAL A 110 -1.35 9.19 -17.54
N ALA A 111 -2.13 10.27 -17.41
CA ALA A 111 -2.89 10.83 -18.52
C ALA A 111 -1.95 11.40 -19.60
N ILE A 112 -0.93 12.16 -19.21
CA ILE A 112 0.10 12.70 -20.11
C ILE A 112 0.86 11.57 -20.81
N GLU A 113 1.37 10.58 -20.05
CA GLU A 113 2.02 9.38 -20.60
C GLU A 113 1.13 8.69 -21.65
N ARG A 114 -0.19 8.64 -21.40
CA ARG A 114 -1.16 8.02 -22.32
C ARG A 114 -1.35 8.83 -23.59
N ILE A 115 -1.50 10.16 -23.49
CA ILE A 115 -1.71 11.07 -24.61
C ILE A 115 -0.47 11.02 -25.54
N VAL A 116 0.73 11.12 -24.97
CA VAL A 116 1.99 11.02 -25.74
C VAL A 116 2.08 9.69 -26.49
N ALA A 117 1.76 8.57 -25.82
CA ALA A 117 1.83 7.24 -26.43
C ALA A 117 0.80 6.98 -27.55
N GLU A 118 -0.30 7.73 -27.61
CA GLU A 118 -1.31 7.60 -28.69
C GLU A 118 -1.02 8.49 -29.89
N SER A 119 -0.27 9.58 -29.71
CA SER A 119 -0.28 10.70 -30.64
C SER A 119 0.86 10.71 -31.66
N GLY A 120 1.84 9.81 -31.54
CA GLY A 120 2.85 9.60 -32.57
C GLY A 120 3.61 10.86 -33.04
N ASN A 121 3.90 11.80 -32.14
CA ASN A 121 4.57 13.10 -32.39
C ASN A 121 3.81 14.12 -33.26
N ASP A 122 2.47 14.08 -33.29
CA ASP A 122 1.65 15.12 -33.96
C ASP A 122 1.73 16.49 -33.24
N LEU A 123 1.94 17.57 -34.00
CA LEU A 123 2.06 18.95 -33.52
C LEU A 123 0.79 19.46 -32.83
N ALA A 124 -0.40 18.98 -33.24
CA ALA A 124 -1.67 19.35 -32.58
C ALA A 124 -1.72 18.90 -31.11
N VAL A 125 -0.95 17.86 -30.76
CA VAL A 125 -0.88 17.33 -29.38
C VAL A 125 0.02 18.15 -28.49
N VAL A 126 0.96 18.92 -29.05
CA VAL A 126 1.85 19.80 -28.27
C VAL A 126 1.05 20.90 -27.56
N ALA A 127 0.08 21.52 -28.24
CA ALA A 127 -0.80 22.53 -27.65
C ALA A 127 -1.78 21.94 -26.62
N GLU A 128 -2.26 20.71 -26.85
CA GLU A 128 -3.07 19.97 -25.87
C GLU A 128 -2.27 19.72 -24.59
N LEU A 129 -1.04 19.23 -24.72
CA LEU A 129 -0.15 18.88 -23.59
C LEU A 129 0.19 20.07 -22.70
N GLN A 130 0.27 21.29 -23.23
CA GLN A 130 0.56 22.47 -22.44
C GLN A 130 -0.42 22.64 -21.26
N HIS A 131 -1.72 22.48 -21.49
CA HIS A 131 -2.74 22.59 -20.44
C HIS A 131 -2.61 21.48 -19.38
N TRP A 132 -2.22 20.27 -19.81
CA TRP A 132 -1.97 19.16 -18.89
C TRP A 132 -0.73 19.39 -18.02
N ASP A 133 0.35 19.89 -18.62
CA ASP A 133 1.60 20.21 -17.93
C ASP A 133 1.43 21.37 -16.94
N GLU A 134 0.67 22.40 -17.30
CA GLU A 134 0.30 23.48 -16.38
C GLU A 134 -0.48 22.94 -15.17
N LYS A 135 -1.48 22.08 -15.41
CA LYS A 135 -2.25 21.46 -14.32
C LYS A 135 -1.40 20.53 -13.45
N ARG A 136 -0.48 19.79 -14.07
CA ARG A 136 0.48 18.93 -13.39
C ARG A 136 1.39 19.76 -12.48
N ALA A 137 1.95 20.86 -12.99
CA ALA A 137 2.78 21.78 -12.21
C ALA A 137 2.01 22.41 -11.04
N GLU A 138 0.77 22.85 -11.27
CA GLU A 138 -0.11 23.37 -10.21
C GLU A 138 -0.37 22.32 -9.12
N SER A 139 -0.74 21.10 -9.52
CA SER A 139 -1.01 19.97 -8.62
C SER A 139 0.24 19.59 -7.83
N HIS A 140 1.41 19.67 -8.46
CA HIS A 140 2.68 19.44 -7.80
C HIS A 140 2.97 20.50 -6.72
N ARG A 141 2.75 21.79 -7.01
CA ARG A 141 2.90 22.87 -6.01
C ARG A 141 1.94 22.67 -4.84
N LEU A 142 0.70 22.25 -5.09
CA LEU A 142 -0.27 21.93 -4.04
C LEU A 142 0.19 20.75 -3.18
N LEU A 143 0.69 19.68 -3.81
CA LEU A 143 1.25 18.53 -3.11
C LEU A 143 2.44 18.92 -2.24
N ALA A 144 3.39 19.70 -2.77
CA ALA A 144 4.55 20.17 -2.02
C ALA A 144 4.14 21.01 -0.79
N ARG A 145 3.15 21.91 -0.94
CA ARG A 145 2.58 22.66 0.20
C ARG A 145 1.90 21.74 1.21
N ALA A 146 1.17 20.72 0.75
CA ALA A 146 0.51 19.77 1.62
C ALA A 146 1.52 18.96 2.45
N LEU A 147 2.59 18.48 1.83
CA LEU A 147 3.68 17.74 2.49
C LEU A 147 4.39 18.60 3.55
N GLN A 148 4.67 19.86 3.23
CA GLN A 148 5.33 20.81 4.15
C GLN A 148 4.39 21.38 5.24
N SER A 149 3.10 21.06 5.19
CA SER A 149 2.11 21.61 6.12
C SER A 149 2.24 21.04 7.54
N ALA A 150 1.79 21.82 8.53
CA ALA A 150 1.63 21.34 9.90
C ALA A 150 0.65 20.15 9.99
N ARG A 151 -0.30 20.03 9.05
CA ARG A 151 -1.21 18.88 8.98
C ARG A 151 -0.47 17.59 8.64
N CYS A 152 0.44 17.61 7.66
CA CYS A 152 1.22 16.42 7.30
C CYS A 152 2.14 15.99 8.45
N ARG A 153 2.79 16.93 9.13
CA ARG A 153 3.58 16.63 10.35
C ARG A 153 2.74 15.95 11.42
N ARG A 154 1.56 16.50 11.75
CA ARG A 154 0.62 15.88 12.71
C ARG A 154 0.13 14.52 12.25
N LEU A 155 -0.16 14.33 10.96
CA LEU A 155 -0.55 13.03 10.40
C LEU A 155 0.53 11.98 10.70
N VAL A 156 1.80 12.29 10.40
CA VAL A 156 2.92 11.36 10.61
C VAL A 156 3.05 11.03 12.09
N GLU A 157 3.08 12.06 12.94
CA GLU A 157 3.22 11.91 14.39
C GLU A 157 2.08 11.08 15.00
N GLN A 158 0.83 11.44 14.71
CA GLN A 158 -0.35 10.73 15.22
C GLN A 158 -0.42 9.30 14.70
N THR A 159 -0.05 9.07 13.44
CA THR A 159 -0.01 7.72 12.87
C THR A 159 1.08 6.88 13.52
N SER A 160 2.27 7.46 13.74
CA SER A 160 3.37 6.78 14.45
C SER A 160 2.98 6.40 15.87
N ILE A 161 2.46 7.34 16.66
CA ILE A 161 1.99 7.10 18.04
C ILE A 161 0.89 6.02 18.05
N TRP A 162 -0.07 6.09 17.13
CA TRP A 162 -1.13 5.11 17.05
C TRP A 162 -0.64 3.70 16.64
N ILE A 163 0.35 3.61 15.74
CA ILE A 163 0.99 2.33 15.39
C ILE A 163 1.69 1.73 16.60
N GLU A 164 2.36 2.52 17.44
CA GLU A 164 3.14 1.98 18.56
C GLU A 164 2.28 1.63 19.77
N SER A 165 1.38 2.54 20.14
CA SER A 165 0.67 2.53 21.42
C SER A 165 -0.78 3.01 21.31
N GLY A 166 -1.42 2.82 20.16
CA GLY A 166 -2.84 3.13 19.98
C GLY A 166 -3.74 2.34 20.95
N PRO A 167 -4.98 2.79 21.21
CA PRO A 167 -5.91 2.13 22.14
C PRO A 167 -6.15 0.65 21.84
N TRP A 168 -6.06 0.23 20.57
CA TRP A 168 -6.10 -1.17 20.16
C TRP A 168 -5.09 -2.06 20.91
N SER A 169 -3.93 -1.50 21.30
CA SER A 169 -2.85 -2.24 21.95
C SER A 169 -3.09 -2.52 23.44
N THR A 170 -3.95 -1.74 24.09
CA THR A 170 -4.26 -1.86 25.53
C THR A 170 -5.64 -2.44 25.80
N GLN A 171 -6.45 -2.65 24.76
CA GLN A 171 -7.80 -3.21 24.90
C GLN A 171 -7.75 -4.63 25.53
N ARG A 172 -8.47 -4.80 26.64
CA ARG A 172 -8.42 -6.01 27.48
C ARG A 172 -9.56 -7.00 27.25
N SER A 173 -10.38 -6.83 26.21
CA SER A 173 -11.36 -7.86 25.88
C SER A 173 -10.65 -9.17 25.51
N LYS A 174 -11.23 -10.31 25.87
CA LYS A 174 -10.66 -11.64 25.57
C LYS A 174 -10.34 -11.78 24.08
N GLU A 175 -11.24 -11.31 23.23
CA GLU A 175 -11.05 -11.33 21.77
C GLU A 175 -9.90 -10.45 21.29
N ALA A 176 -9.79 -9.21 21.79
CA ALA A 176 -8.68 -8.33 21.41
C ALA A 176 -7.32 -8.90 21.85
N MET A 177 -7.25 -9.55 23.02
CA MET A 177 -6.03 -10.23 23.47
C MET A 177 -5.70 -11.44 22.59
N ARG A 178 -6.71 -12.24 22.21
CA ARG A 178 -6.56 -13.40 21.32
C ARG A 178 -6.02 -12.99 19.95
N LEU A 179 -6.63 -11.96 19.34
CA LEU A 179 -6.20 -11.44 18.03
C LEU A 179 -4.79 -10.85 18.05
N ARG A 180 -4.37 -10.22 19.17
CA ARG A 180 -3.01 -9.69 19.30
C ARG A 180 -1.95 -10.77 19.47
N ARG A 181 -2.30 -11.84 20.19
CA ARG A 181 -1.37 -12.92 20.56
C ARG A 181 -1.34 -14.07 19.56
N CYS A 182 -2.29 -14.17 18.62
CA CYS A 182 -2.23 -15.20 17.60
C CYS A 182 -0.97 -15.05 16.75
N THR A 183 -0.48 -16.19 16.25
CA THR A 183 0.72 -16.21 15.42
C THR A 183 0.46 -15.50 14.10
N LEU A 184 1.49 -14.85 13.56
CA LEU A 184 1.41 -14.17 12.29
C LEU A 184 1.10 -15.16 11.15
N ALA A 185 1.63 -16.38 11.22
CA ALA A 185 1.38 -17.43 10.23
C ALA A 185 -0.10 -17.85 10.17
N ASP A 186 -0.73 -18.07 11.33
CA ASP A 186 -2.15 -18.45 11.38
C ASP A 186 -3.04 -17.32 10.85
N HIS A 187 -2.81 -16.09 11.35
CA HIS A 187 -3.55 -14.92 10.89
C HIS A 187 -3.36 -14.68 9.39
N ALA A 188 -2.13 -14.81 8.88
CA ALA A 188 -1.87 -14.66 7.46
C ALA A 188 -2.53 -15.74 6.60
N THR A 189 -2.51 -16.99 7.04
CA THR A 189 -3.17 -18.10 6.34
C THR A 189 -4.67 -17.83 6.22
N GLU A 190 -5.33 -17.47 7.33
CA GLU A 190 -6.75 -17.17 7.36
C GLU A 190 -7.09 -15.97 6.46
N ARG A 191 -6.40 -14.84 6.64
CA ARG A 191 -6.67 -13.60 5.92
C ARG A 191 -6.43 -13.69 4.42
N LEU A 192 -5.33 -14.30 4.01
CA LEU A 192 -5.00 -14.45 2.59
C LEU A 192 -6.00 -15.38 1.89
N THR A 193 -6.39 -16.47 2.55
CA THR A 193 -7.39 -17.43 2.03
C THR A 193 -8.76 -16.79 1.87
N GLU A 194 -9.22 -16.02 2.86
CA GLU A 194 -10.49 -15.30 2.82
C GLU A 194 -10.54 -14.32 1.63
N TRP A 195 -9.48 -13.52 1.47
CA TRP A 195 -9.39 -12.53 0.39
C TRP A 195 -9.23 -13.15 -0.98
N GLU A 196 -8.41 -14.19 -1.13
CA GLU A 196 -8.26 -14.92 -2.39
C GLU A 196 -9.60 -15.55 -2.80
N THR A 197 -10.28 -16.22 -1.88
CA THR A 197 -11.60 -16.82 -2.13
C THR A 197 -12.62 -15.78 -2.55
N THR A 198 -12.69 -14.66 -1.83
CA THR A 198 -13.60 -13.54 -2.15
C THR A 198 -13.27 -12.91 -3.51
N LEU A 199 -11.98 -12.76 -3.81
CA LEU A 199 -11.47 -12.22 -5.07
C LEU A 199 -11.89 -13.11 -6.24
N LEU A 200 -11.60 -14.40 -6.15
CA LEU A 200 -11.89 -15.37 -7.21
C LEU A 200 -13.40 -15.52 -7.44
N LYS A 201 -14.21 -15.59 -6.36
CA LYS A 201 -15.67 -15.63 -6.45
C LYS A 201 -16.22 -14.44 -7.25
N LYS A 202 -15.77 -13.23 -6.94
CA LYS A 202 -16.22 -12.01 -7.65
C LYS A 202 -15.62 -11.89 -9.05
N ALA A 203 -14.39 -12.37 -9.25
CA ALA A 203 -13.69 -12.30 -10.54
C ALA A 203 -14.33 -13.18 -11.63
N ARG A 204 -15.06 -14.25 -11.26
CA ARG A 204 -15.83 -15.08 -12.21
C ARG A 204 -16.81 -14.26 -13.04
N LYS A 205 -17.43 -13.24 -12.44
CA LYS A 205 -18.38 -12.33 -13.10
C LYS A 205 -17.76 -11.03 -13.60
N LEU A 206 -16.42 -10.93 -13.67
CA LEU A 206 -15.72 -9.66 -13.92
C LEU A 206 -16.28 -8.84 -15.11
N ARG A 207 -16.64 -9.51 -16.20
CA ARG A 207 -17.14 -8.82 -17.41
C ARG A 207 -18.54 -8.22 -17.24
N GLU A 208 -19.35 -8.82 -16.37
CA GLU A 208 -20.71 -8.37 -16.03
C GLU A 208 -20.72 -7.29 -14.94
N LEU A 209 -19.61 -7.11 -14.22
CA LEU A 209 -19.53 -6.11 -13.16
C LEU A 209 -19.59 -4.69 -13.74
N ASP A 210 -20.34 -3.82 -13.08
CA ASP A 210 -20.28 -2.36 -13.28
C ASP A 210 -18.93 -1.76 -12.83
N VAL A 211 -18.71 -0.49 -13.16
CA VAL A 211 -17.45 0.23 -12.88
C VAL A 211 -17.10 0.21 -11.38
N GLU A 212 -18.09 0.43 -10.52
CA GLU A 212 -17.90 0.47 -9.06
C GLU A 212 -17.51 -0.90 -8.49
N LYS A 213 -18.20 -1.97 -8.91
CA LYS A 213 -17.87 -3.35 -8.51
C LYS A 213 -16.51 -3.78 -9.05
N ARG A 214 -16.14 -3.39 -10.28
CA ARG A 214 -14.77 -3.60 -10.83
C ARG A 214 -13.73 -2.86 -10.00
N HIS A 215 -14.00 -1.62 -9.58
CA HIS A 215 -13.11 -0.85 -8.72
C HIS A 215 -12.90 -1.52 -7.36
N LYS A 216 -13.98 -1.98 -6.71
CA LYS A 216 -13.92 -2.76 -5.46
C LYS A 216 -13.09 -4.04 -5.62
N LEU A 217 -13.28 -4.77 -6.72
CA LEU A 217 -12.49 -5.96 -7.03
C LEU A 217 -10.99 -5.64 -7.20
N ARG A 218 -10.68 -4.54 -7.91
CA ARG A 218 -9.30 -4.06 -8.08
C ARG A 218 -8.66 -3.70 -6.74
N ILE A 219 -9.40 -3.07 -5.84
CA ILE A 219 -8.93 -2.79 -4.47
C ILE A 219 -8.61 -4.09 -3.73
N LEU A 220 -9.48 -5.11 -3.83
CA LEU A 220 -9.24 -6.41 -3.19
C LEU A 220 -8.00 -7.11 -3.77
N ASN A 221 -7.81 -7.09 -5.09
CA ASN A 221 -6.59 -7.62 -5.72
C ASN A 221 -5.33 -6.89 -5.22
N LYS A 222 -5.37 -5.55 -5.16
CA LYS A 222 -4.27 -4.75 -4.60
C LYS A 222 -3.96 -5.17 -3.17
N ARG A 223 -4.98 -5.29 -2.30
CA ARG A 223 -4.79 -5.72 -0.90
C ARG A 223 -4.11 -7.07 -0.81
N LEU A 224 -4.57 -8.05 -1.60
CA LEU A 224 -3.97 -9.38 -1.62
C LEU A 224 -2.51 -9.33 -2.10
N THR A 225 -2.23 -8.61 -3.19
CA THR A 225 -0.88 -8.43 -3.74
C THR A 225 0.06 -7.82 -2.70
N TYR A 226 -0.30 -6.68 -2.13
CA TYR A 226 0.55 -5.96 -1.18
C TYR A 226 0.73 -6.72 0.14
N SER A 227 -0.25 -7.53 0.55
CA SER A 227 -0.10 -8.34 1.76
C SER A 227 0.85 -9.50 1.55
N ILE A 228 0.78 -10.18 0.40
CA ILE A 228 1.76 -11.23 0.04
C ILE A 228 3.18 -10.65 -0.06
N GLU A 229 3.32 -9.42 -0.59
CA GLU A 229 4.60 -8.72 -0.66
C GLU A 229 5.13 -8.31 0.73
N SER A 230 4.28 -7.77 1.61
CA SER A 230 4.68 -7.40 2.97
C SER A 230 5.01 -8.60 3.86
N LEU A 231 4.54 -9.80 3.51
CA LEU A 231 4.79 -11.05 4.23
C LEU A 231 5.85 -11.94 3.55
N GLN A 232 6.65 -11.37 2.64
CA GLN A 232 7.64 -12.16 1.89
C GLN A 232 8.58 -12.98 2.79
N ASP A 233 8.95 -12.44 3.96
CA ASP A 233 9.84 -13.09 4.93
C ASP A 233 9.23 -14.36 5.57
N LEU A 234 7.93 -14.60 5.44
CA LEU A 234 7.26 -15.76 6.05
C LEU A 234 7.25 -16.99 5.14
N PHE A 235 7.43 -16.80 3.83
CA PHE A 235 7.27 -17.91 2.90
C PHE A 235 8.46 -18.86 3.00
N ALA A 236 8.17 -20.15 3.23
CA ALA A 236 9.18 -21.21 3.17
C ALA A 236 9.82 -21.26 1.77
N GLU A 237 11.09 -21.70 1.69
CA GLU A 237 11.84 -21.69 0.45
C GLU A 237 11.14 -22.49 -0.67
N GLU A 238 10.53 -23.62 -0.32
CA GLU A 238 9.80 -24.47 -1.28
C GLU A 238 8.56 -23.77 -1.84
N SER A 239 7.98 -22.85 -1.07
CA SER A 239 6.76 -22.11 -1.42
C SER A 239 7.04 -20.78 -2.13
N LEU A 240 8.29 -20.34 -2.25
CA LEU A 240 8.65 -19.10 -2.97
C LEU A 240 8.26 -19.14 -4.45
N THR A 241 8.41 -20.30 -5.11
CA THR A 241 8.00 -20.46 -6.52
C THR A 241 6.49 -20.30 -6.68
N LYS A 242 5.72 -20.88 -5.76
CA LYS A 242 4.25 -20.74 -5.71
C LYS A 242 3.84 -19.28 -5.45
N GLN A 243 4.46 -18.64 -4.45
CA GLN A 243 4.23 -17.23 -4.11
C GLN A 243 4.50 -16.31 -5.31
N LYS A 244 5.67 -16.45 -5.96
CA LYS A 244 6.01 -15.68 -7.19
C LYS A 244 5.00 -15.92 -8.31
N SER A 245 4.55 -17.16 -8.48
CA SER A 245 3.54 -17.53 -9.48
C SER A 245 2.18 -16.90 -9.21
N ILE A 246 1.76 -16.78 -7.94
CA ILE A 246 0.53 -16.10 -7.52
C ILE A 246 0.66 -14.59 -7.76
N LEU A 247 1.73 -13.96 -7.26
CA LEU A 247 2.01 -12.54 -7.46
C LEU A 247 2.05 -12.15 -8.94
N LYS A 248 2.65 -12.98 -9.80
CA LYS A 248 2.68 -12.75 -11.26
C LYS A 248 1.27 -12.62 -11.84
N LYS A 249 0.32 -13.46 -11.41
CA LYS A 249 -1.06 -13.46 -11.90
C LYS A 249 -1.85 -12.28 -11.33
N LEU A 250 -1.72 -12.03 -10.03
CA LEU A 250 -2.34 -10.89 -9.37
C LEU A 250 -1.88 -9.57 -10.00
N ARG A 251 -0.56 -9.36 -10.15
CA ARG A 251 0.02 -8.18 -10.80
C ARG A 251 -0.44 -8.04 -12.26
N LYS A 252 -0.60 -9.15 -13.00
CA LYS A 252 -1.15 -9.11 -14.36
C LYS A 252 -2.59 -8.60 -14.38
N ALA A 253 -3.46 -9.13 -13.53
CA ALA A 253 -4.84 -8.65 -13.42
C ALA A 253 -4.90 -7.20 -12.91
N GLN A 254 -4.08 -6.87 -11.90
CA GLN A 254 -3.97 -5.52 -11.32
C GLN A 254 -3.57 -4.50 -12.37
N ARG A 255 -2.58 -4.79 -13.23
CA ARG A 255 -2.19 -3.88 -14.34
C ARG A 255 -3.33 -3.65 -15.31
N SER A 256 -4.07 -4.70 -15.68
CA SER A 256 -5.21 -4.57 -16.60
C SER A 256 -6.35 -3.74 -16.00
N LEU A 257 -6.73 -4.02 -14.75
CA LEU A 257 -7.76 -3.24 -14.03
C LEU A 257 -7.28 -1.83 -13.67
N GLY A 258 -5.98 -1.64 -13.48
CA GLY A 258 -5.33 -0.34 -13.30
C GLY A 258 -5.54 0.52 -14.54
N ARG A 259 -5.16 0.03 -15.72
CA ARG A 259 -5.34 0.76 -16.99
C ARG A 259 -6.79 1.16 -17.26
N LEU A 260 -7.78 0.32 -16.90
CA LEU A 260 -9.20 0.68 -17.00
C LEU A 260 -9.57 1.86 -16.08
N ASN A 261 -9.05 1.84 -14.84
CA ASN A 261 -9.25 2.92 -13.89
C ASN A 261 -8.54 4.20 -14.36
N ASP A 262 -7.35 4.06 -14.94
CA ASP A 262 -6.55 5.18 -15.45
C ASP A 262 -7.26 5.83 -16.65
N ASP A 263 -7.85 5.06 -17.56
CA ASP A 263 -8.69 5.60 -18.64
C ASP A 263 -9.89 6.39 -18.11
N ALA A 264 -10.57 5.87 -17.09
CA ALA A 264 -11.69 6.55 -16.47
C ALA A 264 -11.26 7.86 -15.77
N ARG A 265 -10.07 7.88 -15.15
CA ARG A 265 -9.49 9.09 -14.54
C ARG A 265 -9.04 10.10 -15.58
N GLY A 266 -8.34 9.68 -16.63
CA GLY A 266 -7.92 10.54 -17.73
C GLY A 266 -9.10 11.22 -18.41
N ARG A 267 -10.19 10.48 -18.65
CA ARG A 267 -11.46 11.05 -19.12
C ARG A 267 -11.98 12.16 -18.22
N ALA A 268 -12.03 11.92 -16.91
CA ALA A 268 -12.58 12.88 -15.95
C ALA A 268 -11.69 14.13 -15.87
N LEU A 269 -10.37 13.96 -15.94
CA LEU A 269 -9.42 15.07 -15.98
C LEU A 269 -9.55 15.89 -17.26
N ALA A 270 -9.64 15.24 -18.43
CA ALA A 270 -9.84 15.91 -19.71
C ALA A 270 -11.11 16.77 -19.70
N ALA A 271 -12.21 16.23 -19.17
CA ALA A 271 -13.47 16.96 -19.04
C ALA A 271 -13.37 18.18 -18.09
N SER A 272 -12.45 18.16 -17.12
CA SER A 272 -12.25 19.28 -16.19
C SER A 272 -11.33 20.38 -16.72
N LEU A 273 -10.56 20.11 -17.79
CA LEU A 273 -9.53 21.01 -18.27
C LEU A 273 -10.03 22.07 -19.27
N ASN A 274 -11.30 22.03 -19.71
CA ASN A 274 -12.05 23.01 -20.53
C ASN A 274 -11.37 23.60 -21.82
N GLY A 275 -10.08 23.35 -22.08
CA GLY A 275 -9.32 23.79 -23.25
C GLY A 275 -8.79 22.65 -24.13
N ALA A 276 -8.79 21.41 -23.61
CA ALA A 276 -8.56 20.19 -24.40
C ALA A 276 -9.93 19.64 -24.81
N GLY A 277 -10.36 19.90 -26.05
CA GLY A 277 -11.72 19.64 -26.55
C GLY A 277 -12.22 18.20 -26.40
N LEU A 278 -13.43 17.94 -26.91
CA LEU A 278 -14.11 16.64 -26.93
C LEU A 278 -13.18 15.47 -27.37
N ASP A 279 -12.16 15.75 -28.19
CA ASP A 279 -11.17 14.79 -28.69
C ASP A 279 -10.25 14.23 -27.60
N ALA A 280 -9.83 15.02 -26.62
CA ALA A 280 -9.00 14.55 -25.50
C ALA A 280 -9.74 13.50 -24.65
N GLY A 281 -11.04 13.71 -24.41
CA GLY A 281 -11.90 12.76 -23.71
C GLY A 281 -12.21 11.48 -24.51
N ASN A 282 -12.16 11.57 -25.84
CA ASN A 282 -12.34 10.46 -26.78
C ASN A 282 -11.12 9.53 -26.82
N ARG A 283 -9.89 10.04 -26.63
CA ARG A 283 -8.67 9.22 -26.47
C ARG A 283 -8.81 8.13 -25.39
N PHE A 284 -9.44 8.50 -24.29
CA PHE A 284 -9.71 7.56 -23.20
C PHE A 284 -10.95 6.66 -23.44
N ARG A 285 -11.74 6.87 -24.51
CA ARG A 285 -12.87 6.01 -24.94
C ARG A 285 -12.41 4.99 -25.96
N ASN A 286 -12.07 3.79 -25.51
CA ASN A 286 -11.81 2.70 -26.44
C ASN A 286 -12.43 1.37 -25.97
N ARG A 287 -13.62 1.05 -26.51
CA ARG A 287 -14.35 -0.18 -26.19
C ARG A 287 -13.55 -1.44 -26.49
N LYS A 288 -12.81 -1.47 -27.61
CA LYS A 288 -11.94 -2.62 -27.97
C LYS A 288 -10.83 -2.80 -26.94
N ARG A 289 -10.22 -1.71 -26.47
CA ARG A 289 -9.18 -1.72 -25.41
C ARG A 289 -9.77 -2.15 -24.07
N GLU A 290 -10.94 -1.64 -23.70
CA GLU A 290 -11.65 -2.05 -22.47
C GLU A 290 -11.89 -3.56 -22.46
N GLU A 291 -12.50 -4.09 -23.51
CA GLU A 291 -12.74 -5.52 -23.65
C GLU A 291 -11.44 -6.34 -23.58
N LYS A 292 -10.36 -5.88 -24.23
CA LYS A 292 -9.05 -6.55 -24.18
C LYS A 292 -8.48 -6.58 -22.76
N LEU A 293 -8.58 -5.47 -22.03
CA LEU A 293 -8.12 -5.39 -20.64
C LEU A 293 -8.94 -6.29 -19.72
N LEU A 294 -10.27 -6.30 -19.86
CA LEU A 294 -11.14 -7.21 -19.12
C LEU A 294 -10.84 -8.68 -19.43
N ARG A 295 -10.69 -9.04 -20.72
CA ARG A 295 -10.29 -10.39 -21.15
C ARG A 295 -8.96 -10.82 -20.53
N THR A 296 -7.99 -9.91 -20.48
CA THR A 296 -6.67 -10.15 -19.89
C THR A 296 -6.77 -10.39 -18.38
N ALA A 297 -7.52 -9.55 -17.65
CA ALA A 297 -7.75 -9.69 -16.22
C ALA A 297 -8.50 -10.99 -15.89
N SER A 298 -9.60 -11.29 -16.61
CA SER A 298 -10.34 -12.55 -16.44
C SER A 298 -9.45 -13.78 -16.64
N THR A 299 -8.55 -13.75 -17.63
CA THR A 299 -7.63 -14.86 -17.90
C THR A 299 -6.58 -15.00 -16.80
N ALA A 300 -6.07 -13.89 -16.27
CA ALA A 300 -5.15 -13.92 -15.13
C ALA A 300 -5.82 -14.51 -13.88
N TYR A 301 -7.08 -14.14 -13.59
CA TYR A 301 -7.83 -14.72 -12.48
C TYR A 301 -8.17 -16.21 -12.68
N ARG A 302 -8.56 -16.65 -13.88
CA ARG A 302 -8.76 -18.09 -14.17
C ARG A 302 -7.47 -18.90 -13.96
N LYS A 303 -6.31 -18.35 -14.32
CA LYS A 303 -5.02 -19.00 -14.05
C LYS A 303 -4.69 -19.00 -12.56
N LEU A 304 -5.15 -18.00 -11.81
CA LEU A 304 -4.98 -17.94 -10.36
C LEU A 304 -5.84 -18.99 -9.67
N ASP A 305 -7.11 -19.12 -10.07
CA ASP A 305 -8.08 -20.12 -9.56
C ASP A 305 -7.58 -21.58 -9.75
N LYS A 306 -6.78 -21.82 -10.79
CA LYS A 306 -6.13 -23.13 -11.02
C LYS A 306 -4.87 -23.37 -10.18
N THR A 307 -4.35 -22.34 -9.51
CA THR A 307 -3.18 -22.47 -8.61
C THR A 307 -3.69 -22.96 -7.26
N LYS A 308 -2.97 -23.88 -6.60
CA LYS A 308 -3.33 -24.31 -5.24
C LYS A 308 -3.34 -23.10 -4.29
N PRO A 309 -4.35 -22.92 -3.42
CA PRO A 309 -4.40 -21.82 -2.47
C PRO A 309 -3.27 -21.92 -1.44
N PHE A 310 -2.98 -20.82 -0.74
CA PHE A 310 -2.02 -20.85 0.36
C PHE A 310 -2.49 -21.79 1.49
N ARG A 311 -1.53 -22.46 2.11
CA ARG A 311 -1.68 -23.33 3.29
C ARG A 311 -0.79 -22.80 4.39
N SER A 312 -1.07 -23.16 5.64
CA SER A 312 -0.20 -22.80 6.78
C SER A 312 1.25 -23.26 6.57
N SER A 313 1.43 -24.46 5.98
CA SER A 313 2.75 -24.98 5.60
C SER A 313 3.51 -24.15 4.56
N ASP A 314 2.86 -23.21 3.84
CA ASP A 314 3.55 -22.29 2.94
C ASP A 314 4.19 -21.11 3.67
N LEU A 315 3.71 -20.80 4.89
CA LEU A 315 4.05 -19.62 5.69
C LEU A 315 4.85 -19.96 6.96
N ALA A 316 5.06 -21.25 7.20
CA ALA A 316 5.89 -21.77 8.27
C ALA A 316 6.99 -22.63 7.62
N PRO A 317 8.26 -22.19 7.60
CA PRO A 317 9.36 -23.12 7.39
C PRO A 317 9.28 -24.14 8.52
N ASN A 318 9.33 -25.43 8.20
CA ASN A 318 9.14 -26.52 9.16
C ASN A 318 9.84 -26.20 10.48
N SER A 319 9.06 -26.10 11.56
CA SER A 319 9.61 -26.33 12.90
C SER A 319 10.28 -27.70 12.84
N GLU A 320 11.56 -27.78 13.19
CA GLU A 320 12.22 -29.08 13.38
C GLU A 320 11.31 -29.97 14.24
N PRO A 321 11.20 -31.28 13.94
CA PRO A 321 10.44 -32.16 14.80
C PRO A 321 11.11 -32.13 16.18
N GLU A 322 10.34 -31.80 17.22
CA GLU A 322 10.75 -32.04 18.61
C GLU A 322 11.12 -33.53 18.71
N VAL A 323 12.38 -33.80 19.02
CA VAL A 323 12.94 -35.14 19.23
C VAL A 323 12.58 -35.64 20.61
#